data_AF-A0A9D4D736-F1
#
_entry.id   AF-A0A9D4D736-F1
#
_cell.length_a   1.000
_cell.length_b   1.000
_cell.length_c   1.000
_cell.angle_alpha   90.00
_cell.angle_beta   90.00
_cell.angle_gamma   90.00
#
_symmetry.space_group_name_H-M   'P 1'
#
loop_
_entity.id
_entity.type
_entity.pdbx_description
1 polymer ?
#
loop_
_entity_poly.entity_id
_entity_poly.type
_entity_poly.pdbx_seq_one_letter_code
_entity_poly.pdbx_strand_id
1 'polypeptide(L)'
;MLKFATPVYVTKVDVYETFNAGGVKEIGCFDFQEEMWPNGTMVVNRRWKWLWSTPQVSVIKFARIFSPSFESTIRCFSDTILLVIDCTAAKTWVEIDAVRLKGYQKSWSRLAKREHVNEVLEDEEDKAVTAVESAAAKMSIKQLLAHVRK
;
A
#
# COMPACT_ATOMS: atom_id res chain seq x y z
N MET A 1 4.12 18.50 2.41
CA MET A 1 3.88 17.05 2.24
C MET A 1 4.94 16.30 3.03
N LEU A 2 4.57 15.18 3.65
CA LEU A 2 5.43 14.38 4.52
C LEU A 2 5.40 12.93 4.05
N LYS A 3 6.57 12.33 3.87
CA LYS A 3 6.73 10.92 3.48
C LYS A 3 7.36 10.14 4.63
N PHE A 4 6.77 8.98 4.92
CA PHE A 4 7.18 8.06 5.96
C PHE A 4 7.84 6.84 5.33
N ALA A 5 8.75 6.19 6.07
CA ALA A 5 9.49 5.03 5.56
C ALA A 5 8.61 3.80 5.30
N THR A 6 7.46 3.71 6.00
CA THR A 6 6.62 2.52 6.00
C THR A 6 5.15 2.91 5.76
N PRO A 7 4.49 2.34 4.73
CA PRO A 7 3.07 2.57 4.52
C PRO A 7 2.22 1.87 5.58
N VAL A 8 1.17 2.54 6.03
CA VAL A 8 0.22 2.01 7.02
C VAL A 8 -1.21 2.31 6.62
N TYR A 9 -2.16 1.53 7.12
CA TYR A 9 -3.55 1.93 7.16
C TYR A 9 -3.70 3.00 8.23
N VAL A 10 -3.88 4.25 7.80
CA VAL A 10 -3.85 5.43 8.67
C VAL A 10 -5.01 5.36 9.67
N THR A 11 -4.70 5.35 10.96
CA THR A 11 -5.69 5.38 12.05
C THR A 11 -5.61 6.65 12.87
N LYS A 12 -4.46 7.32 12.89
CA LYS A 12 -4.29 8.59 13.61
C LYS A 12 -3.13 9.39 13.04
N VAL A 13 -3.29 10.71 13.04
CA VAL A 13 -2.23 11.67 12.76
C VAL A 13 -2.10 12.58 13.98
N ASP A 14 -0.91 12.64 14.54
CA ASP A 14 -0.57 13.60 15.61
C ASP A 14 0.36 14.66 15.03
N VAL A 15 -0.01 15.94 15.15
CA VAL A 15 0.78 17.09 14.72
C VAL A 15 1.29 17.82 15.97
N TYR A 16 2.60 17.96 16.09
CA TYR A 16 3.26 18.62 17.21
C TYR A 16 3.46 20.09 16.84
N GLU A 17 2.55 20.94 17.32
CA GLU A 17 2.56 22.38 17.07
C GLU A 17 3.25 23.09 18.24
N THR A 18 4.24 23.95 17.97
CA THR A 18 5.08 24.58 19.01
C THR A 18 4.79 26.08 19.17
N PHE A 19 4.75 26.83 18.07
CA PHE A 19 4.51 28.27 18.05
C PHE A 19 3.32 28.64 17.18
N ASN A 20 2.43 29.51 17.69
CA ASN A 20 1.14 29.86 17.05
C ASN A 20 0.38 28.62 16.54
N ALA A 21 0.12 27.65 17.41
CA ALA A 21 -0.62 26.44 17.06
C ALA A 21 -2.06 26.74 16.58
N GLY A 22 -2.73 25.78 15.96
CA GLY A 22 -4.10 25.94 15.47
C GLY A 22 -4.24 26.25 13.98
N GLY A 23 -3.12 26.27 13.25
CA GLY A 23 -3.06 26.58 11.82
C GLY A 23 -3.32 25.41 10.87
N VAL A 24 -3.40 24.17 11.36
CA VAL A 24 -3.75 23.01 10.53
C VAL A 24 -5.19 23.12 10.05
N LYS A 25 -5.38 23.29 8.74
CA LYS A 25 -6.69 23.41 8.10
C LYS A 25 -7.22 22.10 7.55
N GLU A 26 -6.33 21.32 6.91
CA GLU A 26 -6.69 20.04 6.30
C GLU A 26 -5.56 19.03 6.48
N ILE A 27 -5.94 17.76 6.58
CA ILE A 27 -5.04 16.61 6.58
C ILE A 27 -5.50 15.66 5.47
N GLY A 28 -4.64 15.48 4.47
CA GLY A 28 -4.86 14.54 3.36
C GLY A 28 -3.88 13.38 3.41
N CYS A 29 -4.26 12.25 2.82
CA CYS A 29 -3.38 11.09 2.61
C CYS A 29 -3.36 10.70 1.13
N PHE A 30 -2.20 10.27 0.64
CA PHE A 30 -2.03 9.84 -0.74
C PHE A 30 -2.18 8.31 -0.85
N ASP A 31 -3.44 7.89 -0.83
CA ASP A 31 -3.92 6.51 -0.70
C ASP A 31 -3.46 5.60 -1.84
N PHE A 32 -2.88 4.45 -1.50
CA PHE A 32 -2.62 3.35 -2.43
C PHE A 32 -3.93 2.61 -2.70
N GLN A 33 -4.39 2.65 -3.95
CA GLN A 33 -5.56 1.92 -4.41
C GLN A 33 -5.11 0.76 -5.28
N GLU A 34 -5.32 -0.43 -4.75
CA GLU A 34 -5.13 -1.68 -5.49
C GLU A 34 -6.43 -1.99 -6.25
N GLU A 35 -6.32 -2.12 -7.56
CA GLU A 35 -7.41 -2.49 -8.46
C GLU A 35 -7.02 -3.75 -9.23
N MET A 36 -7.86 -4.79 -9.14
CA MET A 36 -7.69 -5.99 -9.95
C MET A 36 -8.38 -5.78 -11.29
N TRP A 37 -7.62 -5.77 -12.36
CA TRP A 37 -8.16 -5.66 -13.71
C TRP A 37 -8.75 -7.00 -14.18
N PRO A 38 -9.67 -7.01 -15.16
CA PRO A 38 -10.34 -8.24 -15.61
C PRO A 38 -9.39 -9.32 -16.14
N ASN A 39 -8.19 -8.93 -16.58
CA ASN A 39 -7.13 -9.82 -17.04
C ASN A 39 -6.29 -10.43 -15.89
N GLY A 40 -6.66 -10.17 -14.63
CA GLY A 40 -5.92 -10.65 -13.45
C GLY A 40 -4.70 -9.81 -13.08
N THR A 41 -4.44 -8.69 -13.76
CA THR A 41 -3.35 -7.78 -13.40
C THR A 41 -3.73 -6.90 -12.21
N MET A 42 -2.87 -6.83 -11.20
CA MET A 42 -3.00 -5.86 -10.11
C MET A 42 -2.42 -4.52 -10.54
N VAL A 43 -3.22 -3.46 -10.50
CA VAL A 43 -2.77 -2.09 -10.74
C VAL A 43 -2.82 -1.32 -9.43
N VAL A 44 -1.69 -0.69 -9.08
CA VAL A 44 -1.60 0.19 -7.91
C VAL A 44 -1.66 1.63 -8.38
N ASN A 45 -2.76 2.29 -8.11
CA ASN A 45 -2.95 3.72 -8.34
C ASN A 45 -2.82 4.50 -7.04
N ARG A 46 -2.64 5.82 -7.14
CA ARG A 46 -2.64 6.69 -5.97
C ARG A 46 -3.61 7.85 -6.13
N ARG A 47 -4.37 8.15 -5.08
CA ARG A 47 -5.33 9.26 -5.06
C ARG A 47 -5.32 9.97 -3.72
N TRP A 48 -5.49 11.29 -3.74
CA TRP A 48 -5.66 12.06 -2.51
C TRP A 48 -7.02 11.73 -1.89
N LYS A 49 -7.00 11.45 -0.58
CA LYS A 49 -8.19 11.37 0.27
C LYS A 49 -8.01 12.33 1.44
N TRP A 50 -9.04 13.10 1.74
CA TRP A 50 -9.05 13.96 2.91
C TRP A 50 -9.44 13.14 4.14
N LEU A 51 -8.57 13.15 5.15
CA LEU A 51 -8.84 12.53 6.44
C LEU A 51 -9.63 13.50 7.32
N TRP A 52 -9.20 14.75 7.38
CA TRP A 52 -9.80 15.75 8.26
C TRP A 52 -9.70 17.14 7.64
N SER A 53 -10.70 18.00 7.91
CA SER A 53 -10.67 19.42 7.58
C SER A 53 -11.46 20.24 8.59
N THR A 54 -11.18 21.54 8.64
CA THR A 54 -11.97 22.54 9.38
C THR A 54 -12.28 23.73 8.47
N PRO A 55 -13.48 24.34 8.57
CA PRO A 55 -13.79 25.57 7.84
C PRO A 55 -13.02 26.78 8.36
N GLN A 56 -12.57 26.74 9.63
CA GLN A 56 -11.91 27.86 10.28
C GLN A 56 -10.70 27.39 11.09
N VAL A 57 -9.60 28.14 10.97
CA VAL A 57 -8.39 27.99 11.80
C VAL A 57 -8.39 28.99 12.95
N SER A 58 -7.61 28.70 13.99
CA SER A 58 -7.50 29.52 15.18
C SER A 58 -6.04 29.75 15.56
N VAL A 59 -5.80 30.64 16.51
CA VAL A 59 -4.47 30.85 17.09
C VAL A 59 -4.47 30.41 18.52
N ILE A 60 -3.57 29.50 18.81
CA ILE A 60 -3.31 28.97 20.13
C ILE A 60 -1.87 29.34 20.48
N LYS A 61 -1.72 30.14 21.55
CA LYS A 61 -0.44 30.75 21.94
C LYS A 61 0.49 29.83 22.74
N PHE A 62 0.15 28.54 22.83
CA PHE A 62 0.94 27.53 23.52
C PHE A 62 1.09 26.29 22.64
N ALA A 63 2.16 25.53 22.90
CA ALA A 63 2.44 24.27 22.20
C ALA A 63 1.38 23.21 22.51
N ARG A 64 1.05 22.37 21.54
CA ARG A 64 0.11 21.26 21.72
C ARG A 64 0.39 20.10 20.78
N ILE A 65 -0.19 18.96 21.10
CA ILE A 65 -0.35 17.86 20.17
C ILE A 65 -1.76 17.95 19.59
N PHE A 66 -1.87 18.31 18.32
CA PHE A 66 -3.13 18.31 17.60
C PHE A 66 -3.38 16.92 17.00
N SER A 67 -4.43 16.26 17.48
CA SER A 67 -4.79 14.88 17.11
C SER A 67 -6.27 14.80 16.72
N PRO A 68 -6.67 15.35 15.55
CA PRO A 68 -8.07 15.33 15.15
C PRO A 68 -8.56 13.89 14.98
N SER A 69 -9.82 13.67 15.34
CA SER A 69 -10.53 12.44 14.98
C SER A 69 -11.08 12.59 13.57
N PHE A 70 -11.06 11.51 12.80
CA PHE A 70 -11.68 11.44 11.48
C PHE A 70 -12.53 10.17 11.36
N GLU A 71 -13.41 10.15 10.36
CA GLU A 71 -14.38 9.07 10.20
C GLU A 71 -13.68 7.71 10.04
N SER A 72 -14.12 6.71 10.80
CA SER A 72 -13.56 5.35 10.75
C SER A 72 -13.82 4.62 9.42
N THR A 73 -14.75 5.14 8.63
CA THR A 73 -15.09 4.67 7.27
C THR A 73 -14.00 5.01 6.26
N ILE A 74 -13.20 6.06 6.52
CA ILE A 74 -12.11 6.48 5.65
C ILE A 74 -10.95 5.48 5.79
N ARG A 75 -10.90 4.51 4.88
CA ARG A 75 -9.75 3.61 4.71
C ARG A 75 -8.72 4.29 3.82
N CYS A 76 -7.52 4.49 4.37
CA CYS A 76 -6.39 5.01 3.63
C CYS A 76 -5.12 4.21 3.94
N PHE A 77 -4.57 3.51 2.95
CA PHE A 77 -3.25 2.90 3.04
C PHE A 77 -2.25 3.88 2.44
N SER A 78 -1.34 4.43 3.24
CA SER A 78 -0.45 5.48 2.76
C SER A 78 0.86 5.54 3.54
N ASP A 79 1.92 5.93 2.83
CA ASP A 79 3.21 6.38 3.38
C ASP A 79 3.33 7.91 3.35
N THR A 80 2.33 8.62 2.83
CA THR A 80 2.42 10.04 2.50
C THR A 80 1.20 10.80 3.02
N ILE A 81 1.44 11.88 3.75
CA ILE A 81 0.43 12.78 4.31
C ILE A 81 0.67 14.20 3.80
N LEU A 82 -0.41 14.92 3.54
CA LEU A 82 -0.42 16.35 3.27
C LEU A 82 -1.04 17.08 4.46
N LEU A 83 -0.33 18.08 4.99
CA LEU A 83 -0.91 19.07 5.88
C LEU A 83 -1.11 20.34 5.06
N VAL A 84 -2.34 20.87 5.08
CA VAL A 84 -2.64 22.22 4.58
C VAL A 84 -2.65 23.15 5.77
N ILE A 85 -1.79 24.16 5.72
CA ILE A 85 -1.59 25.12 6.80
C ILE A 85 -2.14 26.48 6.38
N ASP A 86 -2.98 27.06 7.24
CA ASP A 86 -3.58 28.36 7.06
C ASP A 86 -3.12 29.29 8.19
N CYS A 87 -2.29 30.27 7.80
CA CYS A 87 -1.67 31.23 8.70
C CYS A 87 -2.50 32.50 8.91
N THR A 88 -3.71 32.60 8.33
CA THR A 88 -4.51 33.84 8.35
C THR A 88 -4.86 34.27 9.76
N ALA A 89 -5.26 33.34 10.65
CA ALA A 89 -5.55 33.64 12.05
C ALA A 89 -4.31 34.13 12.81
N ALA A 90 -3.13 33.55 12.53
CA ALA A 90 -1.85 33.91 13.16
C ALA A 90 -1.35 35.28 12.75
N LYS A 91 -1.73 35.76 11.55
CA LYS A 91 -1.18 36.97 10.90
C LYS A 91 0.35 36.92 10.77
N THR A 92 0.92 35.72 10.85
CA THR A 92 2.34 35.41 10.87
C THR A 92 2.50 33.91 10.65
N TRP A 93 3.69 33.33 10.89
CA TRP A 93 3.89 31.88 10.75
C TRP A 93 3.34 31.07 11.92
N VAL A 94 3.03 29.81 11.63
CA VAL A 94 2.80 28.75 12.61
C VAL A 94 3.96 27.76 12.53
N GLU A 95 4.31 27.14 13.64
CA GLU A 95 5.44 26.22 13.73
C GLU A 95 4.96 24.81 14.05
N ILE A 96 5.46 23.86 13.25
CA ILE A 96 5.24 22.42 13.40
C ILE A 96 6.61 21.80 13.59
N ASP A 97 6.81 21.16 14.73
CA ASP A 97 8.08 20.50 15.07
C ASP A 97 8.13 19.08 14.50
N ALA A 98 7.02 18.35 14.60
CA ALA A 98 6.94 16.96 14.15
C ALA A 98 5.53 16.54 13.75
N VAL A 99 5.46 15.44 13.01
CA VAL A 99 4.22 14.74 12.68
C VAL A 99 4.41 13.25 12.87
N ARG A 100 3.49 12.63 13.60
CA ARG A 100 3.49 11.19 13.85
C ARG A 100 2.28 10.55 13.18
N LEU A 101 2.56 9.69 12.21
CA LEU A 101 1.57 8.84 11.56
C LEU A 101 1.43 7.53 12.34
N LYS A 102 0.21 7.16 12.70
CA LYS A 102 -0.11 5.86 13.31
C LYS A 102 -1.07 5.09 12.44
N GLY A 103 -0.89 3.78 12.44
CA GLY A 103 -1.70 2.86 11.69
C GLY A 103 -1.26 1.43 11.95
N TYR A 104 -1.87 0.52 11.20
CA TYR A 104 -1.44 -0.87 11.16
C TYR A 104 -0.97 -1.21 9.75
N GLN A 105 0.04 -2.08 9.66
CA GLN A 105 0.50 -2.59 8.37
C GLN A 105 -0.49 -3.61 7.83
N LYS A 106 -0.59 -3.72 6.51
CA LYS A 106 -1.24 -4.85 5.87
C LYS A 106 -0.42 -6.10 6.20
N SER A 107 -0.97 -7.06 6.96
CA SER A 107 -0.28 -8.33 7.16
C SER A 107 -0.19 -9.06 5.82
N TRP A 108 1.02 -9.29 5.34
CA TRP A 108 1.28 -10.13 4.18
C TRP A 108 0.99 -11.60 4.54
N SER A 109 -0.27 -12.02 4.49
CA SER A 109 -0.63 -13.41 4.85
C SER A 109 -1.53 -14.12 3.85
N ARG A 110 -1.86 -13.53 2.70
CA ARG A 110 -2.63 -14.23 1.63
C ARG A 110 -2.15 -14.06 0.19
N LEU A 111 -1.38 -13.00 -0.13
CA LEU A 111 -0.91 -12.76 -1.51
C LEU A 111 0.43 -13.44 -1.82
N ALA A 112 1.38 -13.46 -0.88
CA ALA A 112 2.66 -14.17 -1.05
C ALA A 112 2.51 -15.70 -1.18
N LYS A 113 1.40 -16.27 -0.65
CA LYS A 113 1.08 -17.69 -0.86
C LYS A 113 0.62 -18.00 -2.28
N ARG A 114 0.25 -17.01 -3.10
CA ARG A 114 -0.20 -17.24 -4.47
C ARG A 114 0.95 -17.18 -5.47
N GLU A 115 1.92 -16.29 -5.27
CA GLU A 115 3.14 -16.27 -6.09
C GLU A 115 3.97 -17.54 -5.89
N HIS A 116 4.14 -18.00 -4.65
CA HIS A 116 4.86 -19.25 -4.41
C HIS A 116 4.09 -20.52 -4.82
N VAL A 117 2.76 -20.48 -4.89
CA VAL A 117 1.98 -21.63 -5.40
C VAL A 117 2.01 -21.65 -6.93
N ASN A 118 1.96 -20.50 -7.60
CA ASN A 118 2.05 -20.47 -9.06
C ASN A 118 3.45 -20.83 -9.55
N GLU A 119 4.52 -20.35 -8.90
CA GLU A 119 5.90 -20.71 -9.23
C GLU A 119 6.16 -22.22 -9.03
N VAL A 120 5.59 -22.82 -7.98
CA VAL A 120 5.70 -24.28 -7.73
C VAL A 120 4.85 -25.10 -8.71
N LEU A 121 3.71 -24.60 -9.17
CA LEU A 121 2.85 -25.32 -10.13
C LEU A 121 3.42 -25.28 -11.54
N GLU A 122 4.00 -24.16 -11.97
CA GLU A 122 4.69 -24.05 -13.27
C GLU A 122 5.90 -25.02 -13.33
N ASP A 123 6.66 -25.13 -12.24
CA ASP A 123 7.79 -26.08 -12.12
C ASP A 123 7.37 -27.56 -12.14
N GLU A 124 6.15 -27.90 -11.69
CA GLU A 124 5.63 -29.28 -11.73
C GLU A 124 4.98 -29.63 -13.07
N GLU A 125 4.30 -28.69 -13.73
CA GLU A 125 3.79 -28.90 -15.09
C GLU A 125 4.92 -29.08 -16.10
N ASP A 126 5.98 -28.27 -16.04
CA ASP A 126 7.12 -28.41 -16.95
C ASP A 126 7.87 -29.74 -16.77
N LYS A 127 7.99 -30.22 -15.52
CA LYS A 127 8.56 -31.56 -15.21
C LYS A 127 7.64 -32.69 -15.68
N ALA A 128 6.33 -32.52 -15.57
CA ALA A 128 5.36 -33.51 -16.06
C ALA A 128 5.37 -33.60 -17.59
N VAL A 129 5.44 -32.47 -18.29
CA VAL A 129 5.52 -32.41 -19.76
C VAL A 129 6.81 -33.06 -20.26
N THR A 130 7.97 -32.73 -19.68
CA THR A 130 9.25 -33.38 -20.07
C THR A 130 9.28 -34.87 -19.75
N ALA A 131 8.64 -35.32 -18.66
CA ALA A 131 8.53 -36.74 -18.33
C ALA A 131 7.64 -37.52 -19.33
N VAL A 132 6.53 -36.91 -19.77
CA VAL A 132 5.62 -37.50 -20.76
C VAL A 132 6.29 -37.57 -22.13
N GLU A 133 7.00 -36.53 -22.56
CA GLU A 133 7.74 -36.53 -23.82
C GLU A 133 8.89 -37.57 -23.82
N SER A 134 9.62 -37.71 -22.70
CA SER A 134 10.65 -38.74 -22.53
C SER A 134 10.07 -40.17 -22.58
N ALA A 135 8.89 -40.38 -22.00
CA ALA A 135 8.21 -41.68 -22.03
C ALA A 135 7.68 -42.02 -23.44
N ALA A 136 7.11 -41.05 -24.14
CA ALA A 136 6.64 -41.22 -25.52
C ALA A 136 7.79 -41.53 -26.49
N ALA A 137 8.94 -40.86 -26.34
CA ALA A 137 10.14 -41.13 -27.14
C ALA A 137 10.71 -42.54 -26.87
N LYS A 138 10.74 -43.00 -25.61
CA LYS A 138 11.18 -44.36 -25.26
C LYS A 138 10.24 -45.45 -25.76
N MET A 139 8.93 -45.19 -25.81
CA MET A 139 7.95 -46.10 -26.38
C MET A 139 8.10 -46.24 -27.90
N SER A 140 8.26 -45.13 -28.61
CA SER A 140 8.46 -45.12 -30.06
C SER A 140 9.74 -45.87 -30.49
N ILE A 141 10.85 -45.70 -29.74
CA ILE A 141 12.10 -46.42 -29.98
C ILE A 141 11.93 -47.93 -29.74
N LYS A 142 11.20 -48.37 -28.71
CA LYS A 142 10.91 -49.80 -28.49
C LYS A 142 10.07 -50.40 -29.61
N GLN A 143 9.11 -49.66 -30.17
CA GLN A 143 8.29 -50.09 -31.30
C GLN A 143 9.10 -50.21 -32.60
N LEU A 144 10.03 -49.28 -32.83
CA LEU A 144 11.00 -49.34 -33.94
C LEU A 144 11.97 -50.52 -33.80
N LEU A 145 12.52 -50.77 -32.62
CA LEU A 145 13.44 -51.90 -32.37
C LEU A 145 12.75 -53.27 -32.47
N ALA A 146 11.44 -53.34 -32.24
CA ALA A 146 10.65 -54.55 -32.43
C ALA A 146 10.43 -54.92 -33.92
N HIS A 147 10.54 -53.94 -34.83
CA HIS A 147 10.44 -54.16 -36.29
C HIS A 147 11.79 -54.50 -36.95
N VAL A 148 12.92 -54.13 -36.34
CA VAL A 148 14.26 -54.39 -36.89
C VAL A 148 14.78 -55.81 -36.53
N ARG A 149 14.08 -56.56 -35.67
CA ARG A 149 14.45 -57.92 -35.23
C ARG A 149 13.68 -59.06 -35.93
N LYS A 150 13.15 -58.86 -37.13
CA LYS A 150 12.61 -59.94 -37.97
C LYS A 150 13.48 -60.17 -39.20
#